data_AF-A0A1E3KF96-F1
#
_entry.id   AF-A0A1E3KF96-F1
#
_cell.length_a   1.000
_cell.length_b   1.000
_cell.length_c   1.000
_cell.angle_alpha   90.00
_cell.angle_beta   90.00
_cell.angle_gamma   90.00
#
_symmetry.space_group_name_H-M   'P 1'
#
loop_
_entity.id
_entity.type
_entity.pdbx_description
1 polymer ?
#
loop_
_entity_poly.entity_id
_entity_poly.type
_entity_poly.pdbx_seq_one_letter_code
_entity_poly.pdbx_strand_id
1 'polypeptide(L)'
;MPSFNTVAKLLITTIILSSQAVYAADDRNCPDQWEDPANDICNPLRYIPNKALNCLAAALYFIVAGILTFWAVRRKANYFLCLPISCWFEGVGFVLRVVFRQDVHQLTVYIVANLFVILPPCAFLAADYILLGRLVVYLNAGHCIRPFNAKRVSTIFIISDVITFLIQASGGGLSASGSESSADLGSKLFLVGIAAQLVSFCLFTILYVMFGIRAYRDKSIWDTPNWKPLYFAMAPTCLFFIIRSVFRAVELSQGYIGYLATHEGYLLALDTLPLLLGVGIYCWFWPSRYIQFERNPFKNPGYVARGESSEGAEHAYSLRAYGSGQGEGEIYKPYGHQNSHFAASR
;
A
#
# COMPACT_ATOMS: atom_id res chain seq x y z
N MET A 1 14.13 15.86 11.55
CA MET A 1 13.28 14.74 11.09
C MET A 1 13.05 13.84 12.29
N PRO A 2 11.80 13.53 12.69
CA PRO A 2 11.57 12.59 13.76
C PRO A 2 12.19 11.24 13.38
N SER A 3 12.86 10.59 14.34
CA SER A 3 13.47 9.28 14.09
C SER A 3 12.38 8.26 13.76
N PHE A 4 12.69 7.25 12.95
CA PHE A 4 11.77 6.14 12.64
C PHE A 4 11.18 5.50 13.91
N ASN A 5 11.98 5.46 15.00
CA ASN A 5 11.55 5.00 16.32
C ASN A 5 10.50 5.90 16.98
N THR A 6 10.52 7.21 16.73
CA THR A 6 9.52 8.15 17.24
C THR A 6 8.18 7.94 16.55
N VAL A 7 8.19 7.72 15.23
CA VAL A 7 6.97 7.44 14.44
C VAL A 7 6.40 6.05 14.80
N ALA A 8 7.26 5.05 14.96
CA ALA A 8 6.85 3.71 15.40
C ALA A 8 6.24 3.72 16.81
N LYS A 9 6.83 4.47 17.75
CA LYS A 9 6.25 4.66 19.08
C LYS A 9 4.89 5.37 19.03
N LEU A 10 4.75 6.40 18.19
CA LEU A 10 3.50 7.13 18.02
C LEU A 10 2.38 6.24 17.43
N LEU A 11 2.73 5.38 16.46
CA LEU A 11 1.85 4.37 15.87
C LEU A 11 1.39 3.34 16.91
N ILE A 12 2.32 2.84 17.74
CA ILE A 12 1.99 1.87 18.79
C ILE A 12 1.10 2.51 19.86
N THR A 13 1.40 3.73 20.30
CA THR A 13 0.57 4.41 21.31
C THR A 13 -0.81 4.77 20.79
N THR A 14 -0.97 5.12 19.52
CA THR A 14 -2.29 5.42 18.92
C THR A 14 -3.13 4.17 18.74
N ILE A 15 -2.53 3.02 18.40
CA ILE A 15 -3.22 1.72 18.39
C ILE A 15 -3.68 1.33 19.80
N ILE A 16 -2.88 1.61 20.83
CA ILE A 16 -3.25 1.35 22.23
C ILE A 16 -4.35 2.31 22.70
N LEU A 17 -4.30 3.59 22.32
CA LEU A 17 -5.34 4.57 22.65
C LEU A 17 -6.67 4.27 21.95
N SER A 18 -6.66 3.81 20.70
CA SER A 18 -7.88 3.35 20.04
C SER A 18 -8.44 2.09 20.70
N SER A 19 -7.59 1.19 21.21
CA SER A 19 -8.03 0.01 21.98
C SER A 19 -8.64 0.36 23.35
N GLN A 20 -8.33 1.52 23.93
CA GLN A 20 -8.95 1.97 25.19
C GLN A 20 -10.35 2.57 24.94
N ALA A 21 -10.57 3.22 23.80
CA ALA A 21 -11.90 3.68 23.39
C ALA A 21 -12.88 2.52 23.10
N VAL A 22 -12.35 1.36 22.73
CA VAL A 22 -13.10 0.11 22.48
C VAL A 22 -13.79 -0.44 23.75
N TYR A 23 -13.23 -0.19 24.94
CA TYR A 23 -13.79 -0.71 26.21
C TYR A 23 -14.90 0.16 26.83
N ALA A 24 -15.17 1.35 26.29
CA ALA A 24 -16.06 2.33 26.93
C ALA A 24 -17.50 2.38 26.38
N ALA A 25 -17.86 1.48 25.45
CA ALA A 25 -19.16 1.49 24.78
C ALA A 25 -19.95 0.21 25.03
N ASP A 26 -20.32 -0.03 26.28
CA ASP A 26 -21.26 -1.10 26.64
C ASP A 26 -22.19 -0.53 27.72
N ASP A 27 -23.40 -0.13 27.32
CA ASP A 27 -24.61 0.13 28.16
C ASP A 27 -25.63 1.02 27.40
N ARG A 28 -26.10 0.58 26.23
CA ARG A 28 -27.28 1.17 25.56
C ARG A 28 -28.34 0.11 25.31
N ASN A 29 -29.58 0.38 25.69
CA ASN A 29 -30.74 -0.40 25.28
C ASN A 29 -30.94 -0.19 23.77
N CYS A 30 -30.48 -1.13 22.97
CA CYS A 30 -30.55 -1.06 21.51
C CYS A 30 -31.87 -1.67 20.99
N PRO A 31 -32.54 -1.03 20.01
CA PRO A 31 -33.70 -1.59 19.32
C PRO A 31 -33.37 -2.91 18.61
N ASP A 32 -34.38 -3.67 18.19
CA ASP A 32 -34.17 -4.90 17.39
C ASP A 32 -33.50 -4.56 16.05
N GLN A 33 -32.30 -5.13 15.85
CA GLN A 33 -31.43 -4.98 14.68
C GLN A 33 -32.09 -5.29 13.32
N TRP A 34 -33.22 -6.00 13.30
CA TRP A 34 -33.93 -6.41 12.07
C TRP A 34 -35.15 -5.55 11.74
N GLU A 35 -35.59 -4.67 12.64
CA GLU A 35 -36.87 -3.96 12.51
C GLU A 35 -36.74 -2.69 11.65
N ASP A 36 -35.70 -1.87 11.87
CA ASP A 36 -35.34 -0.75 11.00
C ASP A 36 -33.81 -0.49 11.02
N PRO A 37 -33.03 -1.22 10.21
CA PRO A 37 -31.58 -1.10 10.22
C PRO A 37 -31.07 0.30 9.81
N ALA A 38 -31.88 1.12 9.11
CA ALA A 38 -31.49 2.46 8.66
C ALA A 38 -31.58 3.53 9.77
N ASN A 39 -32.52 3.35 10.70
CA ASN A 39 -32.75 4.27 11.82
C ASN A 39 -32.21 3.76 13.16
N ASP A 40 -31.60 2.56 13.20
CA ASP A 40 -30.97 2.04 14.40
C ASP A 40 -29.74 2.87 14.81
N ILE A 41 -29.85 3.52 15.97
CA ILE A 41 -28.80 4.35 16.59
C ILE A 41 -27.61 3.50 17.03
N CYS A 42 -27.84 2.21 17.32
CA CYS A 42 -26.80 1.27 17.74
C CYS A 42 -26.11 0.54 16.58
N ASN A 43 -26.59 0.67 15.34
CA ASN A 43 -25.93 0.13 14.16
C ASN A 43 -25.10 1.22 13.46
N PRO A 44 -23.76 1.25 13.64
CA PRO A 44 -22.90 2.25 13.00
C PRO A 44 -22.88 2.17 11.46
N LEU A 45 -23.25 1.03 10.86
CA LEU A 45 -23.38 0.90 9.41
C LEU A 45 -24.74 1.38 8.88
N ARG A 46 -25.79 1.42 9.72
CA ARG A 46 -27.18 1.72 9.32
C ARG A 46 -27.72 0.86 8.15
N TYR A 47 -27.06 -0.26 7.86
CA TYR A 47 -27.52 -1.30 6.96
C TYR A 47 -26.95 -2.63 7.42
N ILE A 48 -27.53 -3.73 6.94
CA ILE A 48 -27.02 -5.08 7.19
C ILE A 48 -26.12 -5.49 6.02
N PRO A 49 -24.83 -5.76 6.24
CA PRO A 49 -23.91 -6.17 5.18
C PRO A 49 -24.38 -7.42 4.44
N ASN A 50 -24.32 -7.43 3.11
CA ASN A 50 -24.65 -8.60 2.32
C ASN A 50 -23.54 -9.66 2.43
N LYS A 51 -23.88 -10.85 2.96
CA LYS A 51 -22.94 -11.97 3.11
C LYS A 51 -22.28 -12.35 1.80
N ALA A 52 -23.03 -12.45 0.71
CA ALA A 52 -22.51 -12.94 -0.57
C ALA A 52 -21.47 -11.99 -1.16
N LEU A 53 -21.73 -10.67 -1.12
CA LEU A 53 -20.86 -9.65 -1.68
C LEU A 53 -19.55 -9.50 -0.88
N ASN A 54 -19.64 -9.44 0.45
CA ASN A 54 -18.44 -9.32 1.29
C ASN A 54 -17.58 -10.60 1.25
N CYS A 55 -18.19 -11.79 1.21
CA CYS A 55 -17.44 -13.04 1.01
C CYS A 55 -16.75 -13.10 -0.36
N LEU A 56 -17.42 -12.65 -1.42
CA LEU A 56 -16.81 -12.58 -2.76
C LEU A 56 -15.62 -11.61 -2.78
N ALA A 57 -15.78 -10.43 -2.19
CA ALA A 57 -14.71 -9.44 -2.07
C ALA A 57 -13.51 -9.99 -1.30
N ALA A 58 -13.75 -10.58 -0.13
CA ALA A 58 -12.71 -11.22 0.68
C ALA A 58 -11.97 -12.31 -0.10
N ALA A 59 -12.70 -13.20 -0.79
CA ALA A 59 -12.11 -14.26 -1.59
C ALA A 59 -11.21 -13.71 -2.70
N LEU A 60 -11.65 -12.69 -3.44
CA LEU A 60 -10.86 -12.06 -4.49
C LEU A 60 -9.58 -11.41 -3.93
N TYR A 61 -9.67 -10.69 -2.81
CA TYR A 61 -8.49 -10.11 -2.16
C TYR A 61 -7.53 -11.18 -1.65
N PHE A 62 -8.01 -12.29 -1.06
CA PHE A 62 -7.13 -13.37 -0.63
C PHE A 62 -6.45 -14.09 -1.80
N ILE A 63 -7.15 -14.27 -2.92
CA ILE A 63 -6.53 -14.83 -4.15
C ILE A 63 -5.40 -13.92 -4.62
N VAL A 64 -5.67 -12.62 -4.76
CA VAL A 64 -4.66 -11.63 -5.18
C VAL A 64 -3.52 -11.56 -4.16
N ALA A 65 -3.81 -11.54 -2.86
CA ALA A 65 -2.82 -11.56 -1.80
C ALA A 65 -1.92 -12.80 -1.88
N GLY A 66 -2.50 -13.98 -2.11
CA GLY A 66 -1.78 -15.25 -2.26
C GLY A 66 -0.83 -15.23 -3.45
N ILE A 67 -1.30 -14.75 -4.62
CA ILE A 67 -0.47 -14.61 -5.82
C ILE A 67 0.71 -13.66 -5.54
N LEU A 68 0.45 -12.46 -5.02
CA LEU A 68 1.50 -11.46 -4.75
C LEU A 68 2.49 -11.93 -3.68
N THR A 69 2.00 -12.64 -2.65
CA THR A 69 2.86 -13.24 -1.62
C THR A 69 3.77 -14.31 -2.24
N PHE A 70 3.23 -15.16 -3.11
CA PHE A 70 4.02 -16.14 -3.84
C PHE A 70 5.11 -15.49 -4.69
N TRP A 71 4.80 -14.42 -5.43
CA TRP A 71 5.80 -13.65 -6.20
C TRP A 71 6.84 -12.99 -5.29
N ALA A 72 6.43 -12.42 -4.15
CA ALA A 72 7.32 -11.80 -3.19
C ALA A 72 8.36 -12.79 -2.63
N VAL A 73 7.91 -14.00 -2.25
CA VAL A 73 8.77 -15.06 -1.74
C VAL A 73 9.69 -15.62 -2.84
N ARG A 74 9.15 -15.93 -4.02
CA ARG A 74 9.91 -16.54 -5.12
C ARG A 74 10.96 -15.61 -5.73
N ARG A 75 10.68 -14.31 -5.81
CA ARG A 75 11.56 -13.32 -6.46
C ARG A 75 12.32 -12.41 -5.48
N LYS A 76 12.21 -12.65 -4.16
CA LYS A 76 12.89 -11.90 -3.08
C LYS A 76 12.75 -10.37 -3.18
N ALA A 77 11.58 -9.88 -3.61
CA ALA A 77 11.32 -8.45 -3.76
C ALA A 77 10.82 -7.82 -2.45
N ASN A 78 11.67 -7.83 -1.42
CA ASN A 78 11.31 -7.39 -0.06
C ASN A 78 10.88 -5.92 0.03
N TYR A 79 11.24 -5.10 -0.96
CA TYR A 79 10.85 -3.69 -1.03
C TYR A 79 9.39 -3.47 -1.45
N PHE A 80 8.69 -4.51 -1.89
CA PHE A 80 7.33 -4.45 -2.40
C PHE A 80 6.33 -5.21 -1.53
N LEU A 81 6.74 -5.58 -0.29
CA LEU A 81 5.92 -6.33 0.66
C LEU A 81 4.69 -5.57 1.17
N CYS A 82 4.71 -4.23 1.12
CA CYS A 82 3.54 -3.42 1.49
C CYS A 82 2.30 -3.80 0.66
N LEU A 83 2.50 -4.22 -0.58
CA LEU A 83 1.43 -4.54 -1.52
C LEU A 83 0.68 -5.85 -1.15
N PRO A 84 1.34 -7.02 -1.00
CA PRO A 84 0.65 -8.22 -0.50
C PRO A 84 0.09 -8.03 0.91
N ILE A 85 0.78 -7.30 1.79
CA ILE A 85 0.27 -6.99 3.14
C ILE A 85 -1.05 -6.23 3.03
N SER A 86 -1.13 -5.19 2.18
CA SER A 86 -2.37 -4.43 1.97
C SER A 86 -3.55 -5.32 1.58
N CYS A 87 -3.36 -6.27 0.67
CA CYS A 87 -4.41 -7.21 0.26
C CYS A 87 -4.86 -8.15 1.37
N TRP A 88 -3.92 -8.64 2.20
CA TRP A 88 -4.26 -9.45 3.36
C TRP A 88 -5.11 -8.67 4.36
N PHE A 89 -4.74 -7.42 4.65
CA PHE A 89 -5.48 -6.56 5.56
C PHE A 89 -6.90 -6.25 5.02
N GLU A 90 -7.02 -5.92 3.73
CA GLU A 90 -8.32 -5.66 3.10
C GLU A 90 -9.22 -6.91 3.14
N GLY A 91 -8.67 -8.08 2.79
CA GLY A 91 -9.41 -9.35 2.84
C GLY A 91 -9.91 -9.68 4.25
N VAL A 92 -9.07 -9.49 5.27
CA VAL A 92 -9.47 -9.65 6.69
C VAL A 92 -10.54 -8.63 7.08
N GLY A 93 -10.43 -7.38 6.61
CA GLY A 93 -11.44 -6.35 6.81
C GLY A 93 -12.83 -6.78 6.32
N PHE A 94 -12.91 -7.38 5.12
CA PHE A 94 -14.17 -7.92 4.59
C PHE A 94 -14.69 -9.12 5.36
N VAL A 95 -13.81 -10.02 5.85
CA VAL A 95 -14.22 -11.12 6.73
C VAL A 95 -14.80 -10.56 8.04
N LEU A 96 -14.16 -9.57 8.65
CA LEU A 96 -14.64 -8.92 9.86
C LEU A 96 -15.99 -8.22 9.64
N ARG A 97 -16.26 -7.67 8.45
CA ARG A 97 -17.59 -7.15 8.09
C ARG A 97 -18.67 -8.24 8.05
N VAL A 98 -18.32 -9.46 7.64
CA VAL A 98 -19.24 -10.60 7.68
C VAL A 98 -19.49 -11.06 9.12
N VAL A 99 -18.45 -11.05 9.97
CA VAL A 99 -18.59 -11.35 11.40
C VAL A 99 -19.45 -10.29 12.10
N PHE A 100 -19.24 -9.00 11.78
CA PHE A 100 -20.05 -7.90 12.30
C PHE A 100 -21.55 -8.06 11.99
N ARG A 101 -21.91 -8.77 10.91
CA ARG A 101 -23.31 -9.08 10.59
C ARG A 101 -23.99 -9.97 11.64
N GLN A 102 -23.23 -10.76 12.40
CA GLN A 102 -23.80 -11.66 13.41
C GLN A 102 -24.33 -10.86 14.60
N ASP A 103 -23.60 -9.82 15.02
CA ASP A 103 -23.94 -8.93 16.11
C ASP A 103 -23.61 -7.47 15.73
N VAL A 104 -24.57 -6.76 15.15
CA VAL A 104 -24.37 -5.39 14.62
C VAL A 104 -24.15 -4.33 15.72
N HIS A 105 -24.37 -4.69 16.98
CA HIS A 105 -24.14 -3.83 18.14
C HIS A 105 -22.70 -3.95 18.68
N GLN A 106 -21.90 -4.91 18.21
CA GLN A 106 -20.51 -5.06 18.65
C GLN A 106 -19.60 -4.01 18.01
N LEU A 107 -19.50 -2.86 18.68
CA LEU A 107 -18.69 -1.72 18.25
C LEU A 107 -17.21 -2.08 18.00
N THR A 108 -16.67 -2.98 18.81
CA THR A 108 -15.29 -3.48 18.68
C THR A 108 -15.03 -4.06 17.29
N VAL A 109 -15.92 -4.93 16.81
CA VAL A 109 -15.76 -5.58 15.51
C VAL A 109 -15.86 -4.56 14.39
N TYR A 110 -16.74 -3.56 14.52
CA TYR A 110 -16.85 -2.45 13.57
C TYR A 110 -15.58 -1.61 13.48
N ILE A 111 -15.03 -1.17 14.62
CA ILE A 111 -13.81 -0.35 14.65
C ILE A 111 -12.65 -1.11 14.02
N VAL A 112 -12.46 -2.38 14.41
CA VAL A 112 -11.38 -3.21 13.88
C VAL A 112 -11.58 -3.43 12.38
N ALA A 113 -12.78 -3.80 11.92
CA ALA A 113 -13.08 -3.97 10.49
C ALA A 113 -12.74 -2.71 9.69
N ASN A 114 -13.11 -1.52 10.19
CA ASN A 114 -12.80 -0.25 9.51
C ASN A 114 -11.29 0.02 9.48
N LEU A 115 -10.55 -0.20 10.57
CA LEU A 115 -9.10 -0.03 10.58
C LEU A 115 -8.40 -0.92 9.53
N PHE A 116 -8.86 -2.17 9.39
CA PHE A 116 -8.35 -3.10 8.39
C PHE A 116 -8.68 -2.70 6.94
N VAL A 117 -9.74 -1.91 6.70
CA VAL A 117 -10.13 -1.39 5.37
C VAL A 117 -9.51 -0.01 5.07
N ILE A 118 -9.12 0.76 6.09
CA ILE A 118 -8.50 2.09 5.94
C ILE A 118 -6.99 1.97 5.69
N LEU A 119 -6.32 0.97 6.26
CA LEU A 119 -4.87 0.78 6.11
C LEU A 119 -4.42 0.43 4.66
N PRO A 120 -5.12 -0.46 3.93
CA PRO A 120 -4.70 -0.93 2.60
C PRO A 120 -4.39 0.16 1.57
N PRO A 121 -5.21 1.21 1.37
CA PRO A 121 -4.88 2.26 0.41
C PRO A 121 -3.55 2.96 0.73
N CYS A 122 -3.24 3.23 1.99
CA CYS A 122 -1.96 3.84 2.38
C CYS A 122 -0.77 2.91 2.08
N ALA A 123 -0.92 1.61 2.33
CA ALA A 123 0.12 0.63 2.03
C ALA A 123 0.34 0.42 0.52
N PHE A 124 -0.73 0.52 -0.27
CA PHE A 124 -0.68 0.50 -1.73
C PHE A 124 0.08 1.71 -2.29
N LEU A 125 -0.27 2.91 -1.82
CA LEU A 125 0.42 4.15 -2.19
C LEU A 125 1.92 4.10 -1.88
N ALA A 126 2.29 3.60 -0.71
CA ALA A 126 3.68 3.41 -0.34
C ALA A 126 4.45 2.53 -1.34
N ALA A 127 3.80 1.51 -1.92
CA ALA A 127 4.40 0.64 -2.93
C ALA A 127 4.67 1.40 -4.24
N ASP A 128 3.71 2.20 -4.73
CA ASP A 128 3.87 3.04 -5.92
C ASP A 128 4.97 4.11 -5.72
N TYR A 129 5.04 4.70 -4.54
CA TYR A 129 6.08 5.68 -4.20
C TYR A 129 7.49 5.08 -4.20
N ILE A 130 7.64 3.87 -3.65
CA ILE A 130 8.91 3.12 -3.67
C ILE A 130 9.26 2.74 -5.11
N LEU A 131 8.27 2.32 -5.90
CA LEU A 131 8.47 1.90 -7.28
C LEU A 131 8.97 3.04 -8.15
N LEU A 132 8.33 4.22 -8.09
CA LEU A 132 8.80 5.41 -8.80
C LEU A 132 10.21 5.81 -8.36
N GLY A 133 10.47 5.84 -7.05
CA GLY A 133 11.78 6.19 -6.51
C GLY A 133 12.89 5.25 -7.01
N ARG A 134 12.58 3.95 -7.15
CA ARG A 134 13.50 2.96 -7.70
C ARG A 134 13.68 3.06 -9.21
N LEU A 135 12.61 3.35 -9.97
CA LEU A 135 12.70 3.61 -11.41
C LEU A 135 13.63 4.78 -11.72
N VAL A 136 13.56 5.84 -10.92
CA VAL A 136 14.39 7.05 -11.10
C VAL A 136 15.86 6.75 -10.86
N VAL A 137 16.18 5.94 -9.85
CA VAL A 137 17.56 5.51 -9.60
C VAL A 137 18.04 4.55 -10.68
N TYR A 138 17.19 3.62 -11.12
CA TYR A 138 17.51 2.66 -12.18
C TYR A 138 17.87 3.36 -13.49
N LEU A 139 17.13 4.40 -13.86
CA LEU A 139 17.38 5.19 -15.07
C LEU A 139 18.48 6.25 -14.90
N ASN A 140 19.10 6.36 -13.72
CA ASN A 140 19.97 7.48 -13.35
C ASN A 140 19.35 8.86 -13.68
N ALA A 141 18.02 8.94 -13.60
CA ALA A 141 17.21 10.06 -14.09
C ALA A 141 16.87 11.06 -12.98
N GLY A 142 17.82 11.30 -12.07
CA GLY A 142 17.64 12.20 -10.93
C GLY A 142 17.28 13.64 -11.36
N HIS A 143 17.74 14.08 -12.54
CA HIS A 143 17.37 15.38 -13.12
C HIS A 143 15.89 15.45 -13.49
N CYS A 144 15.26 14.33 -13.85
CA CYS A 144 13.86 14.29 -14.26
C CYS A 144 12.88 14.56 -13.10
N ILE A 145 13.28 14.37 -11.84
CA ILE A 145 12.45 14.64 -10.64
C ILE A 145 12.81 15.97 -9.94
N ARG A 146 13.74 16.75 -10.50
CA ARG A 146 14.10 18.07 -9.94
C ARG A 146 12.87 18.97 -9.75
N PRO A 147 12.80 19.68 -8.61
CA PRO A 147 13.87 19.92 -7.61
C PRO A 147 14.05 18.84 -6.53
N PHE A 148 13.27 17.76 -6.54
CA PHE A 148 13.25 16.80 -5.44
C PHE A 148 14.21 15.61 -5.66
N ASN A 149 14.72 15.05 -4.55
CA ASN A 149 15.49 13.80 -4.57
C ASN A 149 14.52 12.61 -4.45
N ALA A 150 14.64 11.62 -5.33
CA ALA A 150 13.75 10.45 -5.38
C ALA A 150 13.53 9.77 -4.01
N LYS A 151 14.60 9.59 -3.22
CA LYS A 151 14.51 9.03 -1.86
C LYS A 151 13.69 9.90 -0.90
N ARG A 152 13.86 11.23 -0.99
CA ARG A 152 13.13 12.18 -0.15
C ARG A 152 11.66 12.25 -0.54
N VAL A 153 11.37 12.21 -1.85
CA VAL A 153 10.00 12.15 -2.40
C VAL A 153 9.24 10.97 -1.79
N SER A 154 9.73 9.74 -1.99
CA SER A 154 9.05 8.55 -1.48
C SER A 154 8.89 8.58 0.05
N THR A 155 9.90 9.07 0.78
CA THR A 155 9.83 9.14 2.25
C THR A 155 8.79 10.16 2.73
N ILE A 156 8.73 11.34 2.11
CA ILE A 156 7.77 12.40 2.48
C ILE A 156 6.34 11.93 2.24
N PHE A 157 6.07 11.31 1.09
CA PHE A 157 4.73 10.83 0.77
C PHE A 157 4.29 9.66 1.67
N ILE A 158 5.19 8.73 2.00
CA ILE A 158 4.89 7.66 2.97
C ILE A 158 4.57 8.25 4.35
N ILE A 159 5.35 9.23 4.83
CA ILE A 159 5.08 9.87 6.13
C ILE A 159 3.73 10.62 6.10
N SER A 160 3.43 11.31 4.99
CA SER A 160 2.12 11.94 4.79
C SER A 160 1.00 10.92 4.94
N ASP A 161 1.09 9.77 4.27
CA ASP A 161 0.04 8.74 4.31
C ASP A 161 -0.09 8.08 5.69
N VAL A 162 1.02 7.93 6.43
CA VAL A 162 0.97 7.45 7.82
C VAL A 162 0.24 8.45 8.70
N ILE A 163 0.46 9.76 8.51
CA ILE A 163 -0.24 10.80 9.27
C ILE A 163 -1.72 10.80 8.91
N THR A 164 -2.09 10.73 7.63
CA THR A 164 -3.51 10.69 7.21
C THR A 164 -4.20 9.41 7.66
N PHE A 165 -3.51 8.27 7.68
CA PHE A 165 -4.01 7.03 8.27
C PHE A 165 -4.33 7.21 9.75
N LEU A 166 -3.42 7.83 10.53
CA LEU A 166 -3.66 8.07 11.95
C LEU A 166 -4.85 9.00 12.21
N ILE A 167 -5.01 10.03 11.37
CA ILE A 167 -6.18 10.91 11.43
C ILE A 167 -7.47 10.13 11.16
N GLN A 168 -7.50 9.26 10.13
CA GLN A 168 -8.65 8.42 9.82
C GLN A 168 -8.95 7.39 10.92
N ALA A 169 -7.92 6.73 11.45
CA ALA A 169 -8.05 5.78 12.55
C ALA A 169 -8.63 6.46 13.80
N SER A 170 -8.16 7.67 14.11
CA SER A 170 -8.68 8.48 15.23
C SER A 170 -10.11 8.94 14.96
N GLY A 171 -10.41 9.39 13.73
CA GLY A 171 -11.75 9.79 13.33
C GLY A 171 -12.76 8.64 13.38
N GLY A 172 -12.36 7.44 12.93
CA GLY A 172 -13.19 6.23 12.98
C GLY A 172 -13.38 5.67 14.38
N GLY A 173 -12.37 5.79 15.26
CA GLY A 173 -12.52 5.44 16.67
C GLY A 173 -13.42 6.42 17.42
N LEU A 174 -13.28 7.72 17.15
CA LEU A 174 -14.12 8.74 17.79
C LEU A 174 -15.57 8.69 17.28
N SER A 175 -15.77 8.36 15.99
CA SER A 175 -17.12 8.18 15.46
C SER A 175 -17.89 7.04 16.14
N ALA A 176 -17.16 6.09 16.71
CA ALA A 176 -17.69 4.95 17.45
C ALA A 176 -17.92 5.23 18.95
N SER A 177 -17.34 6.29 19.53
CA SER A 177 -17.42 6.60 20.97
C SER A 177 -18.81 6.99 21.50
N GLY A 178 -19.79 7.07 20.60
CA GLY A 178 -21.21 7.01 20.94
C GLY A 178 -21.85 8.29 21.49
N SER A 179 -21.11 9.38 21.71
CA SER A 179 -21.73 10.70 21.86
C SER A 179 -21.99 11.33 20.48
N GLU A 180 -23.11 12.02 20.26
CA GLU A 180 -23.40 12.63 18.95
C GLU A 180 -22.35 13.66 18.54
N SER A 181 -21.82 14.43 19.48
CA SER A 181 -20.76 15.42 19.22
C SER A 181 -19.43 14.75 18.86
N SER A 182 -19.09 13.63 19.51
CA SER A 182 -17.92 12.82 19.14
C SER A 182 -18.12 12.12 17.79
N ALA A 183 -19.34 11.71 17.46
CA ALA A 183 -19.68 11.10 16.19
C ALA A 183 -19.48 12.06 15.00
N ASP A 184 -20.00 13.29 15.12
CA ASP A 184 -19.82 14.33 14.11
C ASP A 184 -18.34 14.75 13.98
N LEU A 185 -17.65 14.95 15.11
CA LEU A 185 -16.23 15.31 15.09
C LEU A 185 -15.37 14.19 14.48
N GLY A 186 -15.65 12.93 14.81
CA GLY A 186 -14.97 11.77 14.25
C GLY A 186 -15.14 11.67 12.73
N SER A 187 -16.36 11.91 12.25
CA SER A 187 -16.68 11.89 10.81
C SER A 187 -15.96 13.00 10.04
N LYS A 188 -15.91 14.21 10.62
CA LYS A 188 -15.15 15.34 10.05
C LYS A 188 -13.65 15.04 10.02
N LEU A 189 -13.08 14.49 11.10
CA LEU A 189 -11.66 14.08 11.13
C LEU A 189 -11.37 13.01 10.06
N PHE A 190 -12.25 12.04 9.91
CA PHE A 190 -12.12 10.99 8.90
C PHE A 190 -12.09 11.58 7.48
N LEU A 191 -13.02 12.48 7.17
CA LEU A 191 -13.09 13.18 5.88
C LEU A 191 -11.83 14.02 5.61
N VAL A 192 -11.32 14.73 6.63
CA VAL A 192 -10.06 15.48 6.54
C VAL A 192 -8.89 14.56 6.18
N GLY A 193 -8.82 13.37 6.76
CA GLY A 193 -7.79 12.38 6.45
C GLY A 193 -7.83 11.94 4.99
N ILE A 194 -9.01 11.62 4.45
CA ILE A 194 -9.18 11.25 3.03
C ILE A 194 -8.81 12.41 2.11
N ALA A 195 -9.28 13.62 2.41
CA ALA A 195 -8.98 14.81 1.60
C ALA A 195 -7.47 15.09 1.57
N ALA A 196 -6.80 15.04 2.72
CA ALA A 196 -5.36 15.23 2.81
C ALA A 196 -4.58 14.14 2.06
N GLN A 197 -5.01 12.89 2.14
CA GLN A 197 -4.41 11.77 1.41
C GLN A 197 -4.58 11.92 -0.10
N LEU A 198 -5.76 12.34 -0.56
CA LEU A 198 -6.02 12.62 -1.97
C LEU A 198 -5.15 13.76 -2.50
N VAL A 199 -5.01 14.86 -1.76
CA VAL A 199 -4.13 15.97 -2.15
C VAL A 199 -2.68 15.50 -2.26
N SER A 200 -2.19 14.75 -1.28
CA SER A 200 -0.85 14.17 -1.29
C SER A 200 -0.63 13.27 -2.52
N PHE A 201 -1.60 12.41 -2.82
CA PHE A 201 -1.53 11.53 -3.97
C PHE A 201 -1.61 12.26 -5.33
N CYS A 202 -2.41 13.31 -5.43
CA CYS A 202 -2.47 14.16 -6.63
C CYS A 202 -1.11 14.82 -6.90
N LEU A 203 -0.42 15.30 -5.86
CA LEU A 203 0.94 15.84 -5.98
C LEU A 203 1.93 14.76 -6.46
N PHE A 204 1.84 13.54 -5.93
CA PHE A 204 2.64 12.42 -6.41
C PHE A 204 2.35 12.10 -7.88
N THR A 205 1.08 12.08 -8.29
CA THR A 205 0.65 11.80 -9.66
C THR A 205 1.21 12.85 -10.63
N ILE A 206 1.24 14.12 -10.25
CA ILE A 206 1.89 15.19 -11.02
C ILE A 206 3.38 14.89 -11.18
N LEU A 207 4.09 14.52 -10.11
CA LEU A 207 5.51 14.17 -10.18
C LEU A 207 5.77 12.94 -11.07
N TYR A 208 4.90 11.93 -10.99
CA TYR A 208 4.94 10.75 -11.84
C TYR A 208 4.79 11.11 -13.33
N VAL A 209 3.79 11.94 -13.68
CA VAL A 209 3.58 12.39 -15.06
C VAL A 209 4.74 13.27 -15.54
N MET A 210 5.23 14.19 -14.70
CA MET A 210 6.39 15.02 -15.00
C MET A 210 7.64 14.18 -15.28
N PHE A 211 7.87 13.13 -14.48
CA PHE A 211 8.96 12.18 -14.69
C PHE A 211 8.82 11.50 -16.06
N GLY A 212 7.64 11.01 -16.42
CA GLY A 212 7.40 10.38 -17.72
C GLY A 212 7.61 11.31 -18.91
N ILE A 213 7.11 12.55 -18.84
CA ILE A 213 7.30 13.56 -19.91
C ILE A 213 8.79 13.87 -20.09
N ARG A 214 9.53 14.04 -18.99
CA ARG A 214 10.97 14.33 -19.04
C ARG A 214 11.77 13.12 -19.53
N ALA A 215 11.42 11.90 -19.12
CA ALA A 215 12.02 10.67 -19.59
C ALA A 215 11.75 10.42 -21.08
N TYR A 216 10.58 10.81 -21.60
CA TYR A 216 10.27 10.74 -23.03
C TYR A 216 11.06 11.74 -23.87
N ARG A 217 11.33 12.94 -23.33
CA ARG A 217 12.13 13.97 -24.02
C ARG A 217 13.62 13.63 -24.07
N ASP A 218 14.12 12.87 -23.11
CA ASP A 218 15.50 12.43 -23.03
C ASP A 218 15.68 11.05 -23.68
N LYS A 219 16.12 11.03 -24.95
CA LYS A 219 16.31 9.77 -25.70
C LYS A 219 17.21 8.76 -24.99
N SER A 220 18.21 9.24 -24.24
CA SER A 220 19.14 8.36 -23.50
C SER A 220 18.43 7.53 -22.43
N ILE A 221 17.42 8.11 -21.77
CA ILE A 221 16.58 7.43 -20.77
C ILE A 221 15.53 6.58 -21.48
N TRP A 222 14.88 7.14 -22.51
CA TRP A 222 13.81 6.45 -23.22
C TRP A 222 14.27 5.14 -23.85
N ASP A 223 15.51 5.07 -24.34
CA ASP A 223 16.03 3.88 -24.99
C ASP A 223 16.51 2.79 -24.00
N THR A 224 16.49 3.08 -22.69
CA THR A 224 16.80 2.07 -21.67
C THR A 224 15.77 0.93 -21.73
N PRO A 225 16.19 -0.34 -21.73
CA PRO A 225 15.27 -1.47 -21.81
C PRO A 225 14.47 -1.70 -20.52
N ASN A 226 13.35 -2.41 -20.63
CA ASN A 226 12.58 -3.01 -19.54
C ASN A 226 11.85 -2.11 -18.51
N TRP A 227 12.09 -0.79 -18.47
CA TRP A 227 11.41 0.08 -17.50
C TRP A 227 10.00 0.52 -17.91
N LYS A 228 9.74 0.61 -19.22
CA LYS A 228 8.46 1.11 -19.78
C LYS A 228 7.23 0.31 -19.33
N PRO A 229 7.22 -1.04 -19.33
CA PRO A 229 6.06 -1.81 -18.88
C PRO A 229 5.67 -1.47 -17.43
N LEU A 230 6.67 -1.24 -16.58
CA LEU A 230 6.45 -0.91 -15.18
C LEU A 230 5.91 0.51 -15.00
N TYR A 231 6.45 1.47 -15.75
CA TYR A 231 5.91 2.84 -15.78
C TYR A 231 4.45 2.85 -16.27
N PHE A 232 4.17 2.21 -17.41
CA PHE A 232 2.80 2.16 -17.95
C PHE A 232 1.84 1.35 -17.07
N ALA A 233 2.32 0.38 -16.29
CA ALA A 233 1.50 -0.32 -15.30
C ALA A 233 1.07 0.60 -14.14
N MET A 234 1.87 1.60 -13.76
CA MET A 234 1.52 2.57 -12.72
C MET A 234 0.43 3.57 -13.16
N ALA A 235 0.27 3.82 -14.46
CA ALA A 235 -0.77 4.75 -14.94
C ALA A 235 -2.20 4.32 -14.56
N PRO A 236 -2.65 3.09 -14.85
CA PRO A 236 -3.98 2.63 -14.43
C PRO A 236 -4.09 2.48 -12.91
N THR A 237 -3.02 2.17 -12.18
CA THR A 237 -3.08 2.13 -10.70
C THR A 237 -3.38 3.49 -10.10
N CYS A 238 -2.71 4.54 -10.60
CA CYS A 238 -2.99 5.91 -10.20
C CYS A 238 -4.42 6.32 -10.52
N LEU A 239 -4.94 5.95 -11.69
CA LEU A 239 -6.31 6.25 -12.08
C LEU A 239 -7.32 5.60 -11.13
N PHE A 240 -7.19 4.29 -10.87
CA PHE A 240 -8.11 3.58 -9.99
C PHE A 240 -8.08 4.11 -8.55
N PHE A 241 -6.91 4.51 -8.07
CA PHE A 241 -6.78 5.11 -6.75
C PHE A 241 -7.49 6.47 -6.64
N ILE A 242 -7.39 7.32 -7.67
CA ILE A 242 -8.09 8.62 -7.71
C ILE A 242 -9.60 8.39 -7.70
N ILE A 243 -10.11 7.45 -8.53
CA ILE A 243 -11.54 7.10 -8.58
C ILE A 243 -12.05 6.73 -7.19
N ARG A 244 -11.35 5.80 -6.50
CA ARG A 244 -11.67 5.40 -5.13
C ARG A 244 -11.67 6.58 -4.17
N SER A 245 -10.62 7.40 -4.20
CA SER A 245 -10.45 8.50 -3.25
C SER A 245 -11.52 9.58 -3.40
N VAL A 246 -11.92 9.89 -4.64
CA VAL A 246 -13.02 10.82 -4.92
C VAL A 246 -14.35 10.23 -4.47
N PHE A 247 -14.61 8.94 -4.76
CA PHE A 247 -15.81 8.26 -4.28
C PHE A 247 -15.92 8.32 -2.76
N ARG A 248 -14.84 7.98 -2.03
CA ARG A 248 -14.80 8.04 -0.57
C ARG A 248 -15.01 9.44 -0.02
N ALA A 249 -14.42 10.46 -0.65
CA ALA A 249 -14.65 11.84 -0.25
C ALA A 249 -16.13 12.26 -0.44
N VAL A 250 -16.74 11.89 -1.57
CA VAL A 250 -18.15 12.18 -1.85
C VAL A 250 -19.08 11.43 -0.89
N GLU A 251 -18.89 10.14 -0.69
CA GLU A 251 -19.66 9.32 0.25
C GLU A 251 -19.68 9.92 1.66
N LEU A 252 -18.52 10.29 2.19
CA LEU A 252 -18.40 10.84 3.55
C LEU A 252 -18.88 12.28 3.66
N SER A 253 -18.79 13.08 2.58
CA SER A 253 -19.36 14.43 2.56
C SER A 253 -20.89 14.46 2.50
N GLN A 254 -21.52 13.39 1.99
CA GLN A 254 -22.98 13.24 2.01
C GLN A 254 -23.52 12.77 3.37
N GLY A 255 -22.64 12.35 4.30
CA GLY A 255 -23.00 11.83 5.61
C GLY A 255 -23.63 10.43 5.56
N TYR A 256 -23.86 9.83 6.74
CA TYR A 256 -24.36 8.44 6.89
C TYR A 256 -25.78 8.20 6.36
N ILE A 257 -26.49 9.25 5.93
CA ILE A 257 -27.86 9.20 5.39
C ILE A 257 -27.83 9.33 3.84
N GLY A 258 -26.66 9.49 3.24
CA GLY A 258 -26.50 9.63 1.78
C GLY A 258 -26.89 8.37 1.00
N TYR A 259 -27.55 8.57 -0.15
CA TYR A 259 -27.97 7.50 -1.07
C TYR A 259 -26.83 6.56 -1.53
N LEU A 260 -25.58 7.05 -1.50
CA LEU A 260 -24.38 6.27 -1.84
C LEU A 260 -23.91 5.36 -0.70
N ALA A 261 -24.12 5.73 0.56
CA ALA A 261 -23.74 4.92 1.71
C ALA A 261 -24.73 3.77 1.97
N THR A 262 -25.99 3.96 1.58
CA THR A 262 -27.06 2.95 1.76
C THR A 262 -27.07 1.86 0.70
N HIS A 263 -26.46 2.09 -0.47
CA HIS A 263 -26.35 1.11 -1.55
C HIS A 263 -24.97 0.45 -1.56
N GLU A 264 -24.85 -0.68 -0.85
CA GLU A 264 -23.63 -1.49 -0.72
C GLU A 264 -22.96 -1.84 -2.07
N GLY A 265 -23.77 -1.96 -3.14
CA GLY A 265 -23.27 -2.20 -4.50
C GLY A 265 -22.33 -1.10 -5.02
N TYR A 266 -22.60 0.17 -4.71
CA TYR A 266 -21.71 1.27 -5.12
C TYR A 266 -20.43 1.29 -4.29
N LEU A 267 -20.52 1.00 -2.99
CA LEU A 267 -19.34 0.87 -2.14
C LEU A 267 -18.43 -0.24 -2.68
N LEU A 268 -18.97 -1.41 -3.00
CA LEU A 268 -18.15 -2.48 -3.55
C LEU A 268 -17.61 -2.16 -4.96
N ALA A 269 -18.43 -1.57 -5.84
CA ALA A 269 -18.04 -1.30 -7.22
C ALA A 269 -17.09 -0.09 -7.39
N LEU A 270 -17.16 0.91 -6.51
CA LEU A 270 -16.45 2.19 -6.66
C LEU A 270 -15.38 2.43 -5.58
N ASP A 271 -15.41 1.71 -4.47
CA ASP A 271 -14.34 1.74 -3.47
C ASP A 271 -13.43 0.52 -3.59
N THR A 272 -14.02 -0.68 -3.54
CA THR A 272 -13.30 -1.95 -3.43
C THR A 272 -12.74 -2.42 -4.77
N LEU A 273 -13.56 -2.40 -5.82
CA LEU A 273 -13.18 -2.91 -7.14
C LEU A 273 -12.04 -2.11 -7.80
N PRO A 274 -11.99 -0.76 -7.77
CA PRO A 274 -10.86 -0.02 -8.32
C PRO A 274 -9.54 -0.37 -7.63
N LEU A 275 -9.54 -0.51 -6.30
CA LEU A 275 -8.35 -0.91 -5.56
C LEU A 275 -7.92 -2.33 -5.92
N LEU A 276 -8.86 -3.27 -6.02
CA LEU A 276 -8.59 -4.65 -6.45
C LEU A 276 -7.99 -4.70 -7.85
N LEU A 277 -8.53 -3.93 -8.81
CA LEU A 277 -7.99 -3.85 -10.18
C LEU A 277 -6.61 -3.21 -10.20
N GLY A 278 -6.40 -2.13 -9.43
CA GLY A 278 -5.12 -1.45 -9.28
C GLY A 278 -4.03 -2.40 -8.79
N VAL A 279 -4.31 -3.14 -7.71
CA VAL A 279 -3.38 -4.13 -7.16
C VAL A 279 -3.22 -5.34 -8.10
N GLY A 280 -4.31 -5.78 -8.73
CA GLY A 280 -4.32 -6.92 -9.65
C GLY A 280 -3.37 -6.75 -10.84
N ILE A 281 -3.12 -5.52 -11.29
CA ILE A 281 -2.12 -5.22 -12.34
C ILE A 281 -0.72 -5.71 -11.93
N TYR A 282 -0.35 -5.57 -10.66
CA TYR A 282 0.95 -6.01 -10.16
C TYR A 282 1.10 -7.54 -10.04
N CYS A 283 0.00 -8.30 -10.11
CA CYS A 283 0.08 -9.76 -10.25
C CYS A 283 0.73 -10.15 -11.58
N TRP A 284 0.51 -9.37 -12.65
CA TRP A 284 1.08 -9.61 -13.96
C TRP A 284 2.39 -8.84 -14.16
N PHE A 285 2.40 -7.56 -13.78
CA PHE A 285 3.53 -6.65 -13.94
C PHE A 285 4.42 -6.62 -12.68
N TRP A 286 4.85 -7.80 -12.21
CA TRP A 286 5.68 -7.86 -11.01
C TRP A 286 7.04 -7.16 -11.25
N PRO A 287 7.42 -6.15 -10.43
CA PRO A 287 8.60 -5.33 -10.68
C PRO A 287 9.90 -6.13 -10.88
N SER A 288 10.09 -7.19 -10.09
CA SER A 288 11.31 -8.03 -10.12
C SER A 288 11.44 -8.89 -11.38
N ARG A 289 10.40 -8.97 -12.24
CA ARG A 289 10.50 -9.64 -13.54
C ARG A 289 11.19 -8.77 -14.59
N TYR A 290 11.04 -7.46 -14.48
CA TYR A 290 11.53 -6.49 -15.47
C TYR A 290 12.82 -5.82 -15.03
N ILE A 291 12.97 -5.55 -13.73
CA ILE A 291 14.13 -4.83 -13.19
C ILE A 291 14.63 -5.55 -11.94
N GLN A 292 15.92 -5.91 -11.93
CA GLN A 292 16.60 -6.32 -10.70
C GLN A 292 17.13 -5.04 -10.03
N PHE A 293 16.44 -4.59 -8.99
CA PHE A 293 16.95 -3.49 -8.19
C PHE A 293 18.00 -4.02 -7.22
N GLU A 294 19.13 -3.31 -7.09
CA GLU A 294 20.05 -3.57 -5.99
C GLU A 294 19.32 -3.50 -4.64
N ARG A 295 19.80 -4.29 -3.67
CA ARG A 295 19.22 -4.40 -2.33
C ARG A 295 19.14 -3.02 -1.64
N ASN A 296 20.02 -2.09 -2.00
CA ASN A 296 20.00 -0.71 -1.53
C ASN A 296 20.48 0.29 -2.61
N PRO A 297 19.62 0.64 -3.58
CA PRO A 297 20.02 1.41 -4.77
C PRO A 297 20.43 2.85 -4.43
N PHE A 298 20.11 3.31 -3.21
CA PHE A 298 20.47 4.63 -2.70
C PHE A 298 21.82 4.67 -1.97
N LYS A 299 22.53 3.54 -1.83
CA LYS A 299 23.83 3.46 -1.14
C LYS A 299 25.01 3.49 -2.13
N ASN A 300 24.85 2.90 -3.31
CA ASN A 300 25.86 2.85 -4.37
C ASN A 300 25.25 3.26 -5.73
N PRO A 301 25.21 4.55 -6.09
CA PRO A 301 24.62 5.02 -7.35
C PRO A 301 25.42 4.62 -8.62
N GLY A 302 26.56 3.92 -8.48
CA GLY A 302 27.49 3.63 -9.58
C GLY A 302 27.42 2.22 -10.19
N TYR A 303 26.56 1.33 -9.69
CA TYR A 303 26.45 -0.06 -10.17
C TYR A 303 25.10 -0.31 -10.87
N VAL A 304 24.82 0.42 -11.94
CA VAL A 304 23.78 -0.02 -12.89
C VAL A 304 24.48 -0.78 -13.99
N ALA A 305 24.72 -2.07 -13.72
CA ALA A 305 25.29 -2.99 -14.67
C ALA A 305 24.36 -3.09 -15.88
N ARG A 306 24.91 -2.62 -17.01
CA ARG A 306 24.70 -3.09 -18.37
C ARG A 306 24.23 -4.54 -18.35
N GLY A 307 23.13 -4.83 -19.05
CA GLY A 307 22.75 -6.21 -19.34
C GLY A 307 23.85 -6.86 -20.16
N GLU A 308 24.78 -7.54 -19.50
CA GLU A 308 25.81 -8.34 -20.15
C GLU A 308 25.72 -9.77 -19.65
N SER A 309 25.82 -10.66 -20.64
CA SER A 309 25.93 -12.11 -20.53
C SER A 309 26.92 -12.53 -19.45
N SER A 310 26.67 -13.73 -18.93
CA SER A 310 27.35 -14.40 -17.80
C SER A 310 28.88 -14.30 -17.76
N GLU A 311 29.55 -14.06 -18.90
CA GLU A 311 31.01 -13.99 -19.04
C GLU A 311 31.60 -12.61 -18.67
N GLY A 312 30.83 -11.51 -18.79
CA GLY A 312 31.33 -10.16 -18.49
C GLY A 312 31.50 -9.87 -16.99
N ALA A 313 30.74 -10.58 -16.14
CA ALA A 313 30.79 -10.41 -14.69
C ALA A 313 32.10 -10.93 -14.07
N GLU A 314 32.69 -11.99 -14.65
CA GLU A 314 33.93 -12.59 -14.16
C GLU A 314 35.15 -11.71 -14.46
N HIS A 315 35.14 -11.05 -15.63
CA HIS A 315 36.21 -10.17 -16.06
C HIS A 315 36.22 -8.81 -15.33
N ALA A 316 35.06 -8.32 -14.89
CA ALA A 316 34.95 -7.14 -14.05
C ALA A 316 35.36 -7.40 -12.59
N TYR A 317 35.18 -8.63 -12.10
CA TYR A 317 35.62 -9.05 -10.77
C TYR A 317 37.15 -9.21 -10.70
N SER A 318 37.77 -9.77 -11.75
CA SER A 318 39.22 -9.95 -11.82
C SER A 318 39.98 -8.62 -11.90
N LEU A 319 39.46 -7.63 -12.65
CA LEU A 319 40.03 -6.29 -12.73
C LEU A 319 39.95 -5.52 -11.40
N ARG A 320 38.93 -5.79 -10.58
CA ARG A 320 38.80 -5.16 -9.25
C ARG A 320 39.70 -5.83 -8.20
N ALA A 321 39.93 -7.13 -8.31
CA ALA A 321 40.85 -7.86 -7.43
C ALA A 321 42.33 -7.47 -7.65
N TYR A 322 42.69 -6.99 -8.84
CA TYR A 322 44.05 -6.52 -9.16
C TYR A 322 44.33 -5.06 -8.74
N GLY A 323 43.27 -4.28 -8.49
CA GLY A 323 43.37 -2.81 -8.29
C GLY A 323 43.25 -2.31 -6.85
N SER A 324 42.94 -3.15 -5.87
CA SER A 324 42.79 -2.72 -4.47
C SER A 324 43.63 -3.58 -3.53
N GLY A 325 44.93 -3.35 -3.53
CA GLY A 325 45.78 -3.71 -2.41
C GLY A 325 45.62 -2.67 -1.31
N GLN A 326 44.88 -3.00 -0.24
CA GLN A 326 45.09 -2.61 1.17
C GLN A 326 43.81 -2.85 1.99
N GLY A 327 43.95 -3.60 3.08
CA GLY A 327 43.00 -3.60 4.20
C GLY A 327 42.21 -4.89 4.39
N GLU A 328 42.57 -5.61 5.44
CA GLU A 328 42.00 -6.83 6.01
C GLU A 328 40.46 -6.87 6.16
N GLY A 329 39.88 -8.07 6.07
CA GLY A 329 38.72 -8.45 6.90
C GLY A 329 37.46 -8.97 6.20
N GLU A 330 37.25 -10.29 6.31
CA GLU A 330 36.01 -11.07 6.11
C GLU A 330 35.47 -11.31 4.69
N ILE A 331 35.90 -12.45 4.14
CA ILE A 331 35.31 -13.15 3.00
C ILE A 331 33.98 -13.79 3.44
N TYR A 332 32.84 -13.20 3.07
CA TYR A 332 31.56 -13.93 3.08
C TYR A 332 31.47 -14.81 1.83
N LYS A 333 31.74 -16.12 1.99
CA LYS A 333 31.48 -17.12 0.95
C LYS A 333 29.97 -17.21 0.66
N PRO A 334 29.50 -17.05 -0.60
CA PRO A 334 28.15 -17.43 -0.94
C PRO A 334 28.05 -18.96 -1.00
N TYR A 335 26.95 -19.47 -0.45
CA TYR A 335 26.52 -20.86 -0.41
C TYR A 335 26.82 -21.61 -1.72
N GLY A 336 27.63 -22.66 -1.59
CA GLY A 336 27.86 -23.63 -2.66
C GLY A 336 26.59 -24.40 -2.97
N HIS A 337 26.14 -24.33 -4.21
CA HIS A 337 25.29 -25.37 -4.78
C HIS A 337 26.24 -26.52 -5.17
N GLN A 338 26.25 -27.58 -4.37
CA GLN A 338 26.83 -28.86 -4.78
C GLN A 338 26.01 -29.38 -5.97
N ASN A 339 26.56 -29.24 -7.18
CA ASN A 339 26.24 -30.16 -8.27
C ASN A 339 27.34 -31.22 -8.29
N SER A 340 26.99 -32.39 -7.79
CA SER A 340 27.76 -33.62 -7.98
C SER A 340 27.73 -34.02 -9.46
N HIS A 341 28.71 -33.57 -10.23
CA HIS A 341 29.12 -34.28 -11.45
C HIS A 341 30.31 -35.16 -11.10
N PHE A 342 30.02 -36.45 -10.93
CA PHE A 342 31.02 -37.51 -11.01
C PHE A 342 31.58 -37.49 -12.45
N ALA A 343 32.86 -37.16 -12.57
CA ALA A 343 33.70 -37.55 -13.69
C ALA A 343 34.75 -38.50 -13.14
N ALA A 344 34.84 -39.72 -13.68
CA ALA A 344 36.09 -40.49 -13.72
C ALA A 344 35.99 -41.68 -14.68
N SER A 345 36.83 -41.63 -15.73
CA SER A 345 37.68 -42.71 -16.25
C SER A 345 37.05 -44.05 -16.69
N ARG A 346 37.05 -44.30 -18.01
CA ARG A 346 38.07 -45.10 -18.71
C ARG A 346 37.95 -44.92 -20.22
#